data_AF-A0A8T5EAU0-F1
#
_entry.id   AF-A0A8T5EAU0-F1
#
_cell.length_a   1.000
_cell.length_b   1.000
_cell.length_c   1.000
_cell.angle_alpha   90.00
_cell.angle_beta   90.00
_cell.angle_gamma   90.00
#
_symmetry.space_group_name_H-M   'P 1'
#
loop_
_entity.id
_entity.type
_entity.pdbx_description
1 polymer ?
#
loop_
_entity_poly.entity_id
_entity_poly.type
_entity_poly.pdbx_seq_one_letter_code
_entity_poly.pdbx_strand_id
1 'polypeptide(L)' 'VGRPLRNLVHASGNKEEADNEVALWFKPEEIFGWETNRWKVMHKY' A
#
# COMPACT_ATOMS: atom_id res chain seq x y z
N VAL A 1 20.74 -8.03 -20.73
CA VAL A 1 19.88 -7.73 -19.55
C VAL A 1 19.10 -6.47 -19.86
N GLY A 2 17.76 -6.55 -19.86
CA GLY A 2 16.88 -5.45 -20.25
C GLY A 2 16.76 -4.40 -19.15
N ARG A 3 16.83 -3.11 -19.51
CA ARG A 3 16.49 -2.03 -18.58
C ARG A 3 15.01 -2.18 -18.18
N PRO A 4 14.66 -1.99 -16.89
CA PRO A 4 13.26 -1.98 -16.49
C PRO A 4 12.49 -0.92 -17.27
N LEU A 5 11.25 -1.28 -17.64
CA LEU A 5 10.32 -0.36 -18.29
C LEU A 5 10.07 0.82 -17.34
N ARG A 6 10.07 2.05 -17.87
CA ARG A 6 9.73 3.24 -17.09
C ARG A 6 8.22 3.32 -16.90
N ASN A 7 7.71 2.62 -15.89
CA ASN A 7 6.28 2.39 -15.66
C ASN A 7 5.62 3.37 -14.66
N LEU A 8 6.28 4.47 -14.30
CA LEU A 8 5.84 5.55 -13.38
C LEU A 8 5.54 5.13 -11.94
N VAL A 9 4.84 4.01 -11.73
CA VAL A 9 4.34 3.56 -10.44
C VAL A 9 4.62 2.06 -10.28
N HIS A 10 4.91 1.66 -9.05
CA HIS A 10 5.02 0.27 -8.60
C HIS A 10 3.89 -0.03 -7.61
N ALA A 11 3.45 -1.29 -7.59
CA ALA A 11 2.54 -1.82 -6.59
C ALA A 11 2.91 -3.28 -6.33
N SER A 12 2.71 -3.74 -5.08
CA SER A 12 2.95 -5.12 -4.70
C SER A 12 2.09 -6.08 -5.53
N GLY A 13 2.66 -7.21 -5.96
CA GLY A 13 1.97 -8.19 -6.80
C GLY A 13 1.06 -9.14 -6.02
N ASN A 14 1.28 -9.30 -4.71
CA ASN A 14 0.45 -10.13 -3.83
C ASN A 14 0.54 -9.70 -2.35
N LYS A 15 -0.23 -10.34 -1.47
CA LYS A 15 -0.30 -10.01 -0.04
C LYS A 15 1.03 -10.22 0.69
N GLU A 16 1.70 -11.33 0.45
CA GLU A 16 2.97 -11.66 1.11
C GLU A 16 4.07 -10.65 0.73
N GLU A 17 4.13 -10.30 -0.55
CA GLU A 17 5.00 -9.24 -1.06
C GLU A 17 4.65 -7.87 -0.44
N ALA A 18 3.36 -7.52 -0.36
CA ALA A 18 2.93 -6.26 0.26
C ALA A 18 3.34 -6.16 1.73
N ASP A 19 3.15 -7.22 2.51
CA ASP A 19 3.52 -7.26 3.93
C ASP A 19 5.05 -7.03 4.09
N ASN A 20 5.86 -7.65 3.21
CA ASN A 20 7.32 -7.47 3.20
C ASN A 20 7.74 -6.06 2.74
N GLU A 21 7.14 -5.53 1.69
CA GLU A 21 7.45 -4.18 1.17
C GLU A 21 7.07 -3.10 2.18
N VAL A 22 5.90 -3.18 2.81
CA VAL A 22 5.47 -2.22 3.83
C VAL A 22 6.49 -2.17 4.98
N ALA A 23 6.92 -3.33 5.48
CA ALA A 23 7.91 -3.42 6.55
C ALA A 23 9.31 -2.95 6.13
N LEU A 24 9.65 -3.05 4.84
CA LEU A 24 10.92 -2.58 4.28
C LEU A 24 10.97 -1.05 4.15
N TRP A 25 9.87 -0.43 3.69
CA TRP A 25 9.84 0.99 3.34
C TRP A 25 9.39 1.90 4.48
N PHE A 26 8.61 1.39 5.42
CA PHE A 26 8.01 2.19 6.50
C PHE A 26 8.27 1.56 7.86
N LYS A 27 8.55 2.42 8.84
CA LYS A 27 8.47 2.04 10.25
C LYS A 27 7.01 1.99 10.69
N PRO A 28 6.66 1.18 11.69
CA PRO A 28 5.29 1.11 12.20
C PRO A 28 4.71 2.47 12.60
N GLU A 29 5.54 3.36 13.14
CA GLU A 29 5.11 4.68 13.63
C GLU A 29 4.83 5.68 12.49
N GLU A 30 5.23 5.38 11.25
CA GLU A 30 4.99 6.22 10.06
C GLU A 30 3.62 5.94 9.42
N ILE A 31 2.96 4.84 9.80
CA ILE A 31 1.66 4.43 9.27
C ILE A 31 0.56 4.79 10.26
N PHE A 32 -0.21 5.83 9.95
CA PHE A 32 -1.28 6.30 10.82
C PHE A 32 -2.62 5.64 10.49
N GLY A 33 -3.38 5.29 11.52
CA GLY A 33 -4.75 4.79 11.40
C GLY A 33 -5.79 5.87 11.68
N TRP A 34 -6.72 6.10 10.76
CA TRP A 34 -7.87 6.96 10.98
C TRP A 34 -9.07 6.50 10.14
N GLU A 35 -10.28 6.82 10.59
CA GLU A 35 -11.51 6.51 9.86
C GLU A 35 -11.95 7.71 9.01
N THR A 36 -12.15 7.50 7.71
CA THR A 36 -12.66 8.55 6.82
C THR A 36 -14.19 8.60 6.83
N ASN A 37 -14.79 9.79 6.70
CA ASN A 37 -16.25 9.90 6.58
C ASN A 37 -16.80 9.11 5.39
N ARG A 38 -16.02 9.01 4.29
CA ARG A 38 -16.37 8.19 3.14
C ARG A 38 -16.45 6.70 3.49
N TRP A 39 -15.56 6.19 4.34
CA TRP A 39 -15.59 4.79 4.79
C TRP A 39 -16.95 4.43 5.41
N LYS A 40 -17.47 5.31 6.27
CA LYS A 40 -18.77 5.16 6.94
C LYS A 40 -19.95 5.09 5.96
N VAL A 41 -19.86 5.78 4.83
CA VAL A 41 -20.92 5.76 3.81
C VAL A 41 -20.83 4.46 2.99
N MET A 42 -19.62 4.05 2.63
CA MET A 42 -19.39 2.93 1.71
C MET A 42 -19.59 1.55 2.35
N HIS A 43 -19.44 1.41 3.66
CA HIS A 43 -19.44 0.11 4.36
C HIS A 43 -20.50 -0.03 5.45
N LYS A 44 -21.44 0.93 5.56
CA LYS A 44 -22.55 0.90 6.54
C LYS A 44 -23.91 0.57 5.92
N TYR A 45 -23.97 0.13 4.66
CA TYR A 45 -25.18 -0.38 4.03
C TYR A 45 -24.90 -1.73 3.38
#